data_AF-A0A7Y2L0M7-F1
#
_entry.id   AF-A0A7Y2L0M7-F1
#
_cell.length_a   1.000
_cell.length_b   1.000
_cell.length_c   1.000
_cell.angle_alpha   90.00
_cell.angle_beta   90.00
_cell.angle_gamma   90.00
#
_symmetry.space_group_name_H-M   'P 1'
#
loop_
_entity.id
_entity.type
_entity.pdbx_description
1 polymer ?
#
loop_
_entity_poly.entity_id
_entity_poly.type
_entity_poly.pdbx_seq_one_letter_code
_entity_poly.pdbx_strand_id
1 'polypeptide(L)'
;MVSAVSARDKPKIAISACLLGAEVRFNGGHKASQLCSQALSEYFEFVPLCPEVAIGLGIPRQPIRLIGDPAQPQAVGSVDSAMDVTRPLHDYAVAMAAAHTDICGYIFMQKSPSCGLERVKVYQDGGR
;
A
#
# COMPACT_ATOMS: atom_id res chain seq x y z
N MET A 1 12.54 27.36 -17.57
CA MET A 1 13.85 26.66 -17.53
C MET A 1 13.57 25.24 -17.11
N VAL A 2 13.56 24.30 -18.05
CA VAL A 2 13.41 22.87 -17.73
C VAL A 2 14.78 22.37 -17.29
N SER A 3 14.92 22.09 -16.00
CA SER A 3 16.17 21.59 -15.43
C SER A 3 16.49 20.24 -16.06
N ALA A 4 17.67 20.12 -16.67
CA ALA A 4 18.13 18.90 -17.30
C ALA A 4 18.31 17.82 -16.21
N VAL A 5 17.57 16.72 -16.31
CA VAL A 5 17.78 15.54 -15.47
C VAL A 5 19.11 14.92 -15.89
N SER A 6 20.13 15.12 -15.07
CA SER A 6 21.45 14.48 -15.22
C SER A 6 21.31 12.99 -14.94
N ALA A 7 22.14 12.16 -15.58
CA ALA A 7 22.12 10.70 -15.54
C ALA A 7 22.49 10.06 -14.17
N ARG A 8 22.14 10.70 -13.04
CA ARG A 8 22.52 10.26 -11.69
C ARG A 8 21.40 10.12 -10.66
N ASP A 9 20.17 10.58 -10.92
CA ASP A 9 19.07 10.39 -9.98
C ASP A 9 17.92 9.64 -10.66
N LYS A 10 17.77 8.35 -10.32
CA LYS A 10 16.61 7.55 -10.75
C LYS A 10 15.35 8.17 -10.16
N PRO A 11 14.24 8.32 -10.91
CA PRO A 11 12.99 8.80 -10.34
C PRO A 11 12.55 7.90 -9.19
N LYS A 12 12.08 8.51 -8.09
CA LYS A 12 11.62 7.76 -6.91
C LYS A 12 10.20 7.29 -7.13
N ILE A 13 9.97 6.01 -6.92
CA ILE A 13 8.64 5.39 -7.00
C ILE A 13 8.34 4.73 -5.66
N ALA A 14 7.26 5.17 -5.02
CA ALA A 14 6.75 4.45 -3.87
C ALA A 14 6.22 3.08 -4.30
N ILE A 15 6.41 2.04 -3.49
CA ILE A 15 5.98 0.69 -3.86
C ILE A 15 5.49 -0.07 -2.64
N SER A 16 4.41 -0.85 -2.79
CA SER A 16 3.98 -1.78 -1.75
C SER A 16 5.13 -2.75 -1.42
N ALA A 17 5.68 -2.69 -0.20
CA ALA A 17 6.92 -3.38 0.17
C ALA A 17 6.91 -4.89 -0.09
N CYS A 18 5.74 -5.54 -0.01
CA CYS A 18 5.60 -6.96 -0.33
C CYS A 18 5.95 -7.31 -1.78
N LEU A 19 5.86 -6.36 -2.73
CA LEU A 19 6.24 -6.53 -4.13
C LEU A 19 7.76 -6.59 -4.33
N LEU A 20 8.54 -6.10 -3.36
CA LEU A 20 9.99 -6.22 -3.33
C LEU A 20 10.49 -7.42 -2.51
N GLY A 21 9.58 -8.27 -2.03
CA GLY A 21 9.93 -9.47 -1.26
C GLY A 21 9.92 -9.29 0.25
N ALA A 22 9.58 -8.11 0.77
CA ALA A 22 9.42 -7.93 2.21
C ALA A 22 8.24 -8.79 2.73
N GLU A 23 8.47 -9.53 3.81
CA GLU A 23 7.52 -10.45 4.45
C GLU A 23 6.46 -9.73 5.30
N VAL A 24 5.85 -8.68 4.75
CA VAL A 24 4.96 -7.76 5.48
C VAL A 24 3.49 -8.07 5.33
N ARG A 25 3.12 -9.12 4.58
CA ARG A 25 1.71 -9.47 4.39
C ARG A 25 1.09 -10.03 5.67
N PHE A 26 -0.24 -10.00 5.74
CA PHE A 26 -0.98 -10.51 6.90
C PHE A 26 -0.62 -11.96 7.27
N ASN A 27 -0.26 -12.78 6.27
CA ASN A 27 0.12 -14.18 6.46
C ASN A 27 1.62 -14.39 6.73
N GLY A 28 2.39 -13.32 6.97
CA GLY A 28 3.85 -13.40 7.16
C GLY A 28 4.65 -13.66 5.89
N GLY A 29 4.01 -13.64 4.71
CA GLY A 29 4.69 -13.84 3.43
C GLY A 29 4.91 -12.54 2.67
N HIS A 30 5.35 -12.68 1.41
CA HIS A 30 5.51 -11.58 0.47
C HIS A 30 4.72 -11.81 -0.83
N LYS A 31 4.89 -10.92 -1.79
CA LYS A 31 4.41 -11.08 -3.17
C LYS A 31 5.41 -10.49 -4.17
N ALA A 32 6.68 -10.88 -4.02
CA ALA A 32 7.79 -10.43 -4.85
C ALA A 32 7.43 -10.49 -6.34
N SER A 33 7.63 -9.37 -7.04
CA SER A 33 7.39 -9.21 -8.46
C SER A 33 8.74 -9.07 -9.16
N GLN A 34 9.11 -10.02 -10.02
CA GLN A 34 10.35 -9.96 -10.80
C GLN A 34 10.39 -8.72 -11.70
N LEU A 35 9.23 -8.29 -12.23
CA LEU A 35 9.12 -7.04 -12.97
C LEU A 35 9.60 -5.86 -12.11
N CYS A 36 9.20 -5.79 -10.85
CA CYS A 36 9.63 -4.72 -9.95
C CYS A 36 11.08 -4.89 -9.52
N SER A 37 11.46 -6.07 -9.02
CA SER A 37 12.78 -6.28 -8.41
C SER A 37 13.94 -6.36 -9.42
N GLN A 38 13.68 -6.75 -10.66
CA GLN A 38 14.71 -6.92 -11.69
C GLN A 38 14.63 -5.85 -12.78
N ALA A 39 13.50 -5.77 -13.49
CA ALA A 39 13.42 -4.89 -14.67
C ALA A 39 13.27 -3.41 -14.30
N LEU A 40 12.31 -3.08 -13.42
CA LEU A 40 12.01 -1.68 -13.09
C LEU A 40 13.03 -1.06 -12.12
N SER A 41 13.72 -1.87 -11.31
CA SER A 41 14.77 -1.39 -10.40
C SER A 41 15.99 -0.83 -11.14
N GLU A 42 16.21 -1.19 -12.41
CA GLU A 42 17.22 -0.59 -13.27
C GLU A 42 16.92 0.89 -13.55
N TYR A 43 15.65 1.29 -13.57
CA TYR A 43 15.20 2.63 -13.97
C TYR A 43 14.77 3.51 -12.80
N PHE A 44 14.26 2.91 -11.72
CA PHE A 44 13.66 3.63 -10.59
C PHE A 44 14.36 3.35 -9.26
N GLU A 45 14.35 4.34 -8.38
CA GLU A 45 14.64 4.15 -6.97
C GLU A 45 13.32 3.82 -6.26
N PHE A 46 13.27 2.71 -5.52
CA PHE A 46 12.03 2.31 -4.84
C PHE A 46 12.00 2.77 -3.39
N VAL A 47 10.87 3.36 -2.99
CA VAL A 47 10.55 3.67 -1.59
C VAL A 47 9.52 2.65 -1.10
N PRO A 48 9.94 1.59 -0.39
CA PRO A 48 9.03 0.54 0.07
C PRO A 48 8.14 1.02 1.21
N LEU A 49 6.83 0.84 1.08
CA LEU A 49 5.84 1.23 2.08
C LEU A 49 4.85 0.08 2.36
N CYS A 50 4.43 -0.05 3.61
CA CYS A 50 3.34 -0.92 4.02
C CYS A 50 2.45 -0.19 5.03
N PRO A 51 1.31 0.38 4.60
CA PRO A 51 0.43 1.14 5.49
C PRO A 51 -0.01 0.34 6.70
N GLU A 52 -0.40 -0.93 6.51
CA GLU A 52 -0.85 -1.82 7.60
C GLU A 52 0.21 -1.99 8.71
N VAL A 53 1.47 -2.20 8.35
CA VAL A 53 2.56 -2.32 9.34
C VAL A 53 2.89 -0.96 9.94
N ALA A 54 2.89 0.11 9.13
CA ALA A 54 3.19 1.45 9.59
C ALA A 54 2.19 1.99 10.62
N ILE A 55 0.92 1.58 10.56
CA ILE A 55 -0.09 1.89 11.58
C ILE A 55 -0.05 0.94 12.79
N GLY A 56 0.95 0.05 12.87
CA GLY A 56 1.19 -0.80 14.02
C GLY A 56 0.62 -2.21 13.94
N LEU A 57 0.08 -2.67 12.80
CA LEU A 57 -0.36 -4.05 12.70
C LEU A 57 0.83 -5.02 12.60
N GLY A 58 0.72 -6.14 13.32
CA GLY A 58 1.77 -7.15 13.39
C GLY A 58 1.98 -7.97 12.11
N ILE A 59 2.98 -8.86 12.17
CA ILE A 59 3.28 -9.86 11.15
C ILE A 59 3.51 -11.20 11.87
N PRO A 60 2.70 -12.24 11.64
CA PRO A 60 1.42 -12.21 10.94
C PRO A 60 0.34 -11.42 11.71
N ARG A 61 -0.80 -11.15 11.06
CA ARG A 61 -1.96 -10.46 11.63
C ARG A 61 -3.25 -10.99 11.02
N GLN A 62 -4.38 -10.70 11.67
CA GLN A 62 -5.69 -10.95 11.06
C GLN A 62 -5.87 -10.07 9.81
N PRO A 63 -6.47 -10.60 8.73
CA PRO A 63 -6.78 -9.80 7.55
C PRO A 63 -7.80 -8.71 7.89
N ILE A 64 -7.64 -7.53 7.28
CA ILE A 64 -8.67 -6.49 7.27
C ILE A 64 -9.45 -6.53 5.95
N ARG A 65 -10.63 -5.92 5.92
CA ARG A 65 -11.48 -5.78 4.73
C ARG A 65 -12.12 -4.39 4.71
N LEU A 66 -12.50 -3.94 3.52
CA LEU A 66 -13.28 -2.72 3.36
C LEU A 66 -14.78 -3.03 3.46
N ILE A 67 -15.54 -2.24 4.22
CA ILE A 67 -16.99 -2.37 4.35
C ILE A 67 -17.70 -1.03 4.13
N GLY A 68 -19.00 -1.06 3.86
CA GLY A 68 -19.85 0.13 3.80
C GLY A 68 -19.91 0.80 2.43
N ASP A 69 -19.81 2.14 2.41
CA ASP A 69 -19.89 2.94 1.19
C ASP A 69 -18.60 2.79 0.36
N PRO A 70 -18.65 2.34 -0.91
CA PRO A 70 -17.48 2.29 -1.77
C PRO A 70 -16.77 3.63 -1.99
N ALA A 71 -17.48 4.76 -1.86
CA ALA A 71 -16.88 6.09 -1.96
C ALA A 71 -16.09 6.46 -0.71
N GLN A 72 -16.46 5.93 0.46
CA GLN A 72 -15.82 6.18 1.76
C GLN A 72 -15.86 4.92 2.63
N PRO A 73 -15.08 3.88 2.28
CA PRO A 73 -15.19 2.60 2.97
C PRO A 73 -14.51 2.65 4.34
N GLN A 74 -15.01 1.81 5.25
CA GLN A 74 -14.36 1.55 6.53
C GLN A 74 -13.43 0.34 6.40
N ALA A 75 -12.23 0.42 6.96
CA ALA A 75 -11.27 -0.68 7.02
C ALA A 75 -11.34 -1.35 8.39
N VAL A 76 -11.91 -2.56 8.44
CA VAL A 76 -12.13 -3.31 9.69
C VAL A 76 -11.51 -4.70 9.64
N GLY A 77 -11.28 -5.31 10.80
CA GLY A 77 -10.89 -6.71 10.90
C GLY A 77 -11.91 -7.65 10.24
N SER A 78 -11.41 -8.66 9.54
CA SER A 78 -12.27 -9.64 8.84
C SER A 78 -12.89 -10.66 9.80
N VAL A 79 -12.24 -10.89 10.94
CA VAL A 79 -12.70 -11.81 12.00
C VAL A 79 -13.39 -11.03 13.12
N ASP A 80 -12.73 -10.00 13.63
CA ASP A 80 -13.29 -9.07 14.62
C ASP A 80 -13.48 -7.69 13.99
N SER A 81 -14.74 -7.32 13.74
CA SER A 81 -15.08 -6.01 13.18
C SER A 81 -14.95 -4.86 14.19
N ALA A 82 -14.74 -5.14 15.49
CA ALA A 82 -14.43 -4.10 16.48
C ALA A 82 -13.03 -3.52 16.26
N MET A 83 -12.15 -4.25 15.55
CA MET A 83 -10.88 -3.73 15.06
C MET A 83 -11.12 -2.80 13.86
N ASP A 84 -11.38 -1.52 14.13
CA ASP A 84 -11.47 -0.47 13.11
C ASP A 84 -10.11 0.24 12.94
N VAL A 85 -9.53 0.13 11.75
CA VAL A 85 -8.25 0.75 11.37
C VAL A 85 -8.42 1.82 10.30
N THR A 86 -9.66 2.25 10.02
CA THR A 86 -10.00 3.27 9.01
C THR A 86 -9.24 4.56 9.27
N ARG A 87 -9.31 5.07 10.51
CA ARG A 87 -8.69 6.34 10.88
C ARG A 87 -7.15 6.27 10.85
N PRO A 88 -6.50 5.27 11.49
CA PRO A 88 -5.05 5.10 11.37
C PRO A 88 -4.56 5.01 9.92
N LEU A 89 -5.23 4.25 9.04
CA LEU A 89 -4.87 4.16 7.62
C LEU A 89 -5.01 5.50 6.89
N HIS A 90 -6.09 6.23 7.15
CA HIS A 90 -6.32 7.55 6.57
C HIS A 90 -5.24 8.55 7.01
N ASP A 91 -4.96 8.64 8.31
CA ASP A 91 -3.97 9.57 8.85
C ASP A 91 -2.57 9.25 8.32
N TYR A 92 -2.21 7.96 8.20
CA TYR A 92 -0.97 7.54 7.56
C TYR A 92 -0.90 7.95 6.08
N ALA A 93 -1.98 7.76 5.32
CA ALA A 93 -2.03 8.15 3.91
C ALA A 93 -1.83 9.66 3.72
N VAL A 94 -2.49 10.48 4.56
CA VAL A 94 -2.31 11.94 4.57
C VAL A 94 -0.87 12.32 4.92
N ALA A 95 -0.29 11.70 5.94
CA ALA A 95 1.10 11.96 6.34
C ALA A 95 2.09 11.57 5.24
N MET A 96 1.92 10.43 4.57
CA MET A 96 2.78 10.01 3.47
C MET A 96 2.64 10.90 2.25
N ALA A 97 1.41 11.33 1.91
CA ALA A 97 1.18 12.28 0.82
C ALA A 97 1.87 13.64 1.07
N ALA A 98 1.94 14.08 2.33
CA ALA A 98 2.65 15.30 2.71
C ALA A 98 4.18 15.12 2.78
N ALA A 99 4.66 13.96 3.24
CA ALA A 99 6.09 13.71 3.44
C ALA A 99 6.83 13.37 2.14
N HIS A 100 6.18 12.68 1.20
CA HIS A 100 6.78 12.25 -0.06
C HIS A 100 6.51 13.25 -1.18
N THR A 101 7.15 14.41 -1.12
CA THR A 101 7.01 15.46 -2.14
C THR A 101 7.86 15.21 -3.40
N ASP A 102 8.77 14.24 -3.36
CA ASP A 102 9.75 13.93 -4.41
C ASP A 102 9.48 12.60 -5.14
N ILE A 103 8.42 11.87 -4.77
CA ILE A 103 8.03 10.66 -5.51
C ILE A 103 7.34 11.03 -6.83
N CYS A 104 7.69 10.29 -7.88
CA CYS A 104 7.14 10.48 -9.23
C CYS A 104 5.98 9.52 -9.53
N GLY A 105 5.64 8.62 -8.60
CA GLY A 105 4.58 7.65 -8.78
C GLY A 105 4.53 6.60 -7.67
N TYR A 106 3.54 5.71 -7.75
CA TYR A 106 3.31 4.65 -6.77
C TYR A 106 2.92 3.33 -7.46
N ILE A 107 3.59 2.22 -7.13
CA ILE A 107 3.23 0.85 -7.52
C ILE A 107 2.50 0.15 -6.37
N PHE A 108 1.21 -0.07 -6.55
CA PHE A 108 0.32 -0.63 -5.52
C PHE A 108 0.14 -2.15 -5.66
N MET A 109 0.07 -2.85 -4.52
CA MET A 109 -0.35 -4.26 -4.47
C MET A 109 -1.86 -4.36 -4.70
N GLN A 110 -2.25 -4.93 -5.84
CA GLN A 110 -3.66 -5.18 -6.19
C GLN A 110 -4.44 -5.91 -5.08
N LYS A 111 -5.74 -5.57 -4.96
CA LYS A 111 -6.71 -6.17 -4.02
C LYS A 111 -6.38 -6.01 -2.54
N SER A 112 -5.35 -5.24 -2.18
CA SER A 112 -5.09 -4.89 -0.78
C SER A 112 -6.13 -3.87 -0.31
N PRO A 113 -6.70 -4.04 0.91
CA PRO A 113 -7.62 -3.06 1.50
C PRO A 113 -6.93 -1.74 1.89
N SER A 114 -5.60 -1.72 2.06
CA SER A 114 -4.85 -0.51 2.41
C SER A 114 -4.13 0.13 1.23
N CYS A 115 -3.82 -0.65 0.18
CA CYS A 115 -2.98 -0.20 -0.94
C CYS A 115 -3.67 -0.33 -2.30
N GLY A 116 -4.76 -1.08 -2.45
CA GLY A 116 -5.35 -1.29 -3.75
C GLY A 116 -6.04 -0.03 -4.27
N LEU A 117 -5.68 0.41 -5.48
CA LEU A 117 -6.28 1.60 -6.11
C LEU A 117 -7.61 1.30 -6.80
N GLU A 118 -7.72 0.13 -7.44
CA GLU A 118 -8.90 -0.26 -8.20
C GLU A 118 -9.33 -1.68 -7.84
N ARG A 119 -10.64 -1.95 -8.03
CA ARG A 119 -11.24 -3.29 -7.90
C ARG A 119 -10.96 -3.95 -6.54
N VAL A 120 -10.83 -3.13 -5.50
CA VAL A 120 -10.79 -3.59 -4.11
C VAL A 120 -12.21 -3.86 -3.68
N LYS A 121 -12.47 -5.05 -3.13
CA LYS A 121 -13.80 -5.43 -2.70
C LYS A 121 -14.17 -4.62 -1.45
N VAL A 122 -15.27 -3.87 -1.54
CA VAL A 122 -15.96 -3.26 -0.41
C VAL A 122 -17.21 -4.09 -0.15
N TYR A 123 -17.31 -4.69 1.04
CA TYR A 123 -18.42 -5.55 1.41
C TYR A 123 -19.59 -4.69 1.89
N GLN A 124 -20.76 -4.90 1.31
CA GLN A 124 -22.01 -4.26 1.73
C GLN A 124 -22.88 -5.22 2.56
N ASP A 125 -23.91 -4.68 3.20
CA ASP A 125 -24.90 -5.47 3.93
C ASP A 125 -25.47 -6.59 3.04
N GLY A 126 -25.55 -7.81 3.58
CA GLY A 126 -25.98 -9.00 2.83
C GLY A 126 -24.89 -9.70 2.02
N GLY A 127 -23.62 -9.32 2.16
CA GLY A 127 -22.47 -10.08 1.63
C GLY A 127 -22.15 -9.85 0.15
N ARG A 128 -22.75 -8.83 -0.47
CA ARG A 128 -22.35 -8.36 -1.80
C ARG A 128 -20.99 -7.67 -1.73
#